data_AF-A0A916FXA4-F1
#
_entry.id   AF-A0A916FXA4-F1
#
_cell.length_a   1.000
_cell.length_b   1.000
_cell.length_c   1.000
_cell.angle_alpha   90.00
_cell.angle_beta   90.00
_cell.angle_gamma   90.00
#
_symmetry.space_group_name_H-M   'P 1'
#
loop_
_entity.id
_entity.type
_entity.pdbx_description
1 polymer ?
#
loop_
_entity_poly.entity_id
_entity_poly.type
_entity_poly.pdbx_seq_one_letter_code
_entity_poly.pdbx_strand_id
1 'polypeptide(L)' 'MTEAYIYDAVRTPRGKGRKDGALHGVTPIELAATALR' A
#
# COMPACT_ATOMS: atom_id res chain seq x y z
N MET A 1 -6.78 -23.69 21.30
CA MET A 1 -7.30 -22.38 20.86
C MET A 1 -6.14 -21.69 20.16
N THR A 2 -6.30 -21.35 18.88
CA THR A 2 -5.26 -20.64 18.13
C THR A 2 -5.71 -19.20 18.02
N GLU A 3 -5.06 -18.33 18.78
CA GLU A 3 -5.39 -16.91 18.79
C GLU A 3 -4.62 -16.19 17.66
N ALA A 4 -5.27 -15.23 17.02
CA ALA A 4 -4.68 -14.41 15.97
C ALA A 4 -4.47 -12.99 16.47
N TYR A 5 -3.25 -12.47 16.31
CA TYR A 5 -2.88 -11.13 16.75
C TYR A 5 -2.33 -10.31 15.58
N ILE A 6 -2.61 -9.01 15.60
CA ILE A 6 -1.98 -8.03 14.70
C ILE A 6 -0.81 -7.40 15.47
N TYR A 7 0.41 -7.68 15.03
CA TYR A 7 1.60 -7.13 15.65
C TYR A 7 1.91 -5.71 15.17
N ASP A 8 1.66 -5.43 13.89
CA ASP A 8 1.86 -4.12 13.28
C ASP A 8 1.00 -3.97 12.01
N ALA A 9 0.82 -2.72 11.56
CA ALA A 9 0.10 -2.41 10.33
C ALA A 9 0.68 -1.15 9.66
N VAL A 10 1.06 -1.30 8.39
CA VAL A 10 1.57 -0.21 7.56
C VAL A 10 0.73 -0.04 6.29
N ARG A 11 0.87 1.11 5.64
CA ARG A 11 0.17 1.41 4.38
C ARG A 11 0.99 2.34 3.50
N THR A 12 0.72 2.31 2.20
CA THR A 12 1.25 3.34 1.30
C THR A 12 0.52 4.68 1.50
N PRO A 13 1.14 5.81 1.10
CA PRO A 13 0.43 7.06 0.90
C PRO A 13 -0.69 6.91 -0.15
N ARG A 14 -1.68 7.82 -0.11
CA ARG A 14 -2.78 7.84 -1.07
C ARG A 14 -2.47 8.85 -2.18
N GLY A 15 -2.39 8.36 -3.41
CA GLY A 15 -2.32 9.21 -4.60
C GLY A 15 -3.69 9.76 -4.97
N LYS A 16 -3.74 10.94 -5.59
CA LYS A 16 -4.98 11.50 -6.12
C LYS A 16 -5.39 10.73 -7.38
N GLY A 17 -6.64 10.26 -7.46
CA GLY A 17 -7.17 9.44 -8.56
C GLY A 17 -7.45 10.24 -9.83
N ARG A 18 -6.42 10.82 -10.45
CA ARG A 18 -6.48 11.62 -11.68
C ARG A 18 -5.19 11.47 -12.47
N LYS A 19 -5.19 11.91 -13.73
CA LYS A 19 -4.06 11.71 -14.66
C LYS A 19 -2.73 12.31 -14.17
N ASP A 20 -2.78 13.41 -13.42
CA ASP A 20 -1.62 14.08 -12.80
C ASP A 20 -1.46 13.73 -11.31
N GLY A 21 -2.05 12.61 -10.87
CA GLY A 21 -1.91 12.10 -9.51
C GLY A 21 -0.51 11.54 -9.26
N ALA A 22 0.04 11.78 -8.06
CA ALA A 22 1.39 11.35 -7.70
C ALA A 22 1.66 9.84 -7.83
N LEU A 23 0.61 9.00 -7.76
CA LEU A 23 0.71 7.55 -7.93
C LEU A 23 0.03 7.03 -9.21
N HIS A 24 -0.36 7.92 -10.14
CA HIS A 24 -1.14 7.52 -11.32
C HIS A 24 -0.40 6.55 -12.24
N GLY A 25 0.92 6.71 -12.38
CA GLY A 25 1.76 5.85 -13.20
C GLY A 25 2.34 4.63 -12.48
N VAL A 26 2.06 4.46 -11.18
CA VAL A 26 2.61 3.35 -10.39
C VAL A 26 1.70 2.15 -10.52
N THR A 27 2.27 0.99 -10.84
CA THR A 27 1.47 -0.23 -10.98
C THR A 27 0.98 -0.73 -9.61
N PRO A 28 -0.15 -1.45 -9.54
CA PRO A 28 -0.64 -2.00 -8.28
C PRO A 28 0.36 -2.93 -7.58
N ILE A 29 1.16 -3.69 -8.35
CA ILE A 29 2.16 -4.61 -7.79
C ILE A 29 3.33 -3.87 -7.12
N GLU A 30 3.76 -2.74 -7.69
CA GLU A 30 4.80 -1.89 -7.09
C GLU A 30 4.28 -1.18 -5.82
N LEU A 31 3.01 -0.75 -5.81
CA LEU A 31 2.38 -0.21 -4.60
C LEU A 31 2.32 -1.26 -3.49
N ALA A 32 1.91 -2.49 -3.78
CA ALA A 32 1.87 -3.57 -2.80
C ALA A 32 3.26 -3.90 -2.24
N ALA A 33 4.28 -3.98 -3.11
CA ALA A 33 5.65 -4.25 -2.70
C ALA A 33 6.24 -3.17 -1.78
N THR A 34 5.76 -1.93 -1.87
CA THR A 34 6.26 -0.81 -1.05
C THR A 34 6.05 -1.04 0.45
N ALA A 35 4.99 -1.74 0.85
CA ALA A 35 4.72 -2.04 2.26
C ALA A 35 5.64 -3.11 2.86
N LEU A 36 6.43 -3.79 2.02
CA LEU A 36 7.27 -4.93 2.39
C LEU A 36 8.77 -4.67 2.17
N ARG A 37 9.15 -3.44 1.81
CA ARG A 37 10.53 -3.01 1.61
C ARG A 37 11.14 -2.42 2.87
#